data_AF-A0A7W8K2Q4-F1
#
_entry.id   AF-A0A7W8K2Q4-F1
#
_cell.length_a   1.000
_cell.length_b   1.000
_cell.length_c   1.000
_cell.angle_alpha   90.00
_cell.angle_beta   90.00
_cell.angle_gamma   90.00
#
_symmetry.space_group_name_H-M   'P 1'
#
loop_
_entity.id
_entity.type
_entity.pdbx_description
1 polymer ?
#
loop_
_entity_poly.entity_id
_entity_poly.type
_entity_poly.pdbx_seq_one_letter_code
_entity_poly.pdbx_strand_id
1 'polypeptide(L)' 'MFQAPSEALNAPLQMGQPVPHFDHVHAGGLLLMGGGLPLFDGEGVLIGALGVSGGTPEQDAALARAAAA' A
#
# COMPACT_ATOMS: atom_id res chain seq x y z
N MET A 1 5.03 6.32 2.79
CA MET A 1 5.99 6.28 1.66
C MET A 1 5.31 6.69 0.37
N PHE A 2 4.41 5.87 -0.19
CA PHE A 2 3.79 6.13 -1.51
C PHE A 2 2.44 6.86 -1.46
N GLN A 3 1.87 7.04 -0.25
CA GLN A 3 0.54 7.63 -0.04
C GLN A 3 -0.57 6.97 -0.88
N ALA A 4 -0.40 5.68 -1.14
CA ALA A 4 -1.30 4.88 -1.97
C ALA A 4 -1.54 3.53 -1.27
N PRO A 5 -2.68 2.87 -1.54
CA PRO A 5 -2.90 1.49 -1.14
C PRO A 5 -1.79 0.58 -1.67
N SER A 6 -1.37 -0.41 -0.88
CA SER A 6 -0.25 -1.28 -1.26
C SER A 6 -0.49 -2.06 -2.56
N GLU A 7 -1.74 -2.47 -2.81
CA GLU A 7 -2.15 -3.12 -4.06
C GLU A 7 -2.02 -2.21 -5.30
N ALA A 8 -2.09 -0.89 -5.15
CA ALA A 8 -1.93 0.03 -6.28
C ALA A 8 -0.49 0.06 -6.82
N LEU A 9 0.47 -0.48 -6.05
CA LEU A 9 1.87 -0.57 -6.43
C LEU A 9 2.20 -1.86 -7.21
N ASN A 10 1.21 -2.72 -7.47
CA ASN A 10 1.38 -3.97 -8.21
C ASN A 10 1.29 -3.82 -9.74
N ALA A 11 1.18 -2.58 -10.25
CA ALA A 11 1.17 -2.28 -11.67
C ALA A 11 2.35 -2.99 -12.37
N PRO A 12 2.15 -3.51 -13.60
CA PRO A 12 2.99 -4.54 -14.17
C PRO A 12 4.46 -4.13 -14.13
N LEU A 13 5.22 -4.81 -13.27
CA LEU A 13 6.66 -4.67 -13.19
C LEU A 13 7.23 -5.23 -14.49
N GLN A 14 7.60 -4.33 -15.41
CA GLN A 14 8.18 -4.71 -16.69
C GLN A 14 9.70 -4.79 -16.57
N MET A 15 10.27 -5.90 -17.02
CA MET A 15 11.72 -6.06 -17.10
C MET A 15 12.31 -4.94 -17.97
N GLY A 16 13.28 -4.20 -17.42
CA GLY A 16 13.97 -3.13 -18.14
C GLY A 16 13.24 -1.78 -18.15
N GLN A 17 12.10 -1.64 -17.48
CA GLN A 17 11.47 -0.33 -17.26
C GLN A 17 11.76 0.18 -15.84
N PRO A 18 12.10 1.48 -15.66
CA PRO A 18 12.22 2.07 -14.34
C PRO A 18 10.87 2.03 -13.61
N VAL A 19 10.86 1.53 -12.38
CA VAL A 19 9.68 1.57 -11.51
C VAL A 19 9.88 2.74 -10.54
N PRO A 20 9.08 3.81 -10.63
CA PRO A 20 9.20 4.94 -9.73
C PRO A 20 9.18 4.49 -8.26
N HIS A 21 10.04 5.07 -7.43
CA HIS A 21 10.05 4.92 -5.97
C HIS A 21 10.52 3.54 -5.41
N PHE A 22 10.97 2.62 -6.25
CA PHE A 22 11.62 1.37 -5.82
C PHE A 22 13.14 1.48 -5.65
N ASP A 23 13.71 2.58 -6.15
CA ASP A 23 15.12 2.96 -6.05
C ASP A 23 15.62 3.13 -4.60
N HIS A 24 14.71 3.41 -3.66
CA HIS A 24 15.01 3.60 -2.24
C HIS A 24 14.55 2.45 -1.32
N VAL A 25 13.99 1.37 -1.88
CA VAL A 25 13.55 0.21 -1.09
C VAL A 25 14.75 -0.71 -0.87
N HIS A 26 15.63 -0.30 0.05
CA HIS A 26 16.91 -0.98 0.29
C HIS A 26 16.82 -2.19 1.24
N ALA A 27 15.67 -2.41 1.88
CA ALA A 27 15.43 -3.52 2.79
C ALA A 27 14.02 -4.10 2.60
N GLY A 28 13.85 -5.38 2.95
CA GLY A 28 12.52 -6.01 3.02
C GLY A 28 11.59 -5.15 3.88
N GLY A 29 10.40 -4.83 3.36
CA GLY A 29 9.50 -3.88 4.01
C GLY A 29 8.39 -3.34 3.10
N LEU A 30 8.48 -3.56 1.79
CA LEU A 30 7.41 -3.25 0.85
C LEU A 30 6.73 -4.55 0.37
N LEU A 31 5.43 -4.64 0.58
CA LEU A 31 4.58 -5.70 0.06
C LEU A 31 3.61 -5.09 -0.96
N LEU A 32 3.61 -5.64 -2.18
CA LEU A 32 2.79 -5.18 -3.31
C LEU A 32 1.45 -5.92 -3.38
N MET A 33 0.87 -6.18 -2.21
CA MET A 33 -0.39 -6.92 -2.04
C MET A 33 -1.41 -6.05 -1.30
N GLY A 34 -2.69 -6.38 -1.43
CA GLY A 34 -3.76 -5.76 -0.63
C GLY A 34 -3.54 -5.91 0.87
N GLY A 35 -4.06 -4.95 1.66
CA GLY A 35 -3.94 -4.93 3.12
C GLY A 35 -3.31 -3.67 3.70
N GLY A 36 -2.60 -2.88 2.90
CA GLY A 36 -2.07 -1.56 3.32
C GLY A 36 -2.91 -0.40 2.80
N LEU A 37 -3.28 0.54 3.67
CA LEU A 37 -4.10 1.72 3.35
C LEU A 37 -3.54 2.99 4.02
N PRO A 38 -3.25 4.07 3.27
CA PRO A 38 -2.89 5.36 3.87
C PRO A 38 -4.09 6.01 4.57
N LEU A 39 -3.84 6.71 5.68
CA LEU A 39 -4.86 7.41 6.44
C LEU A 39 -4.63 8.92 6.32
N PHE A 40 -5.70 9.63 5.99
CA PHE A 40 -5.71 11.09 5.88
C PHE A 40 -6.73 11.66 6.87
N ASP A 41 -6.46 12.84 7.42
CA ASP A 41 -7.44 13.58 8.22
C ASP A 41 -8.47 14.32 7.33
N GLY A 42 -9.39 15.05 7.96
CA GLY A 42 -10.43 15.82 7.26
C GLY A 42 -9.90 16.97 6.40
N GLU A 43 -8.64 17.38 6.58
CA GLU A 43 -7.97 18.41 5.78
C GLU A 43 -7.10 17.80 4.66
N GLY A 44 -7.08 16.47 4.55
CA GLY A 44 -6.29 15.74 3.57
C GLY A 44 -4.82 15.58 3.96
N VAL A 45 -4.44 15.82 5.22
CA VAL A 45 -3.07 15.60 5.70
C VAL A 45 -2.86 14.12 5.98
N LEU A 46 -1.75 13.55 5.48
CA LEU A 46 -1.37 12.17 5.77
C LEU A 46 -1.00 12.03 7.26
N ILE A 47 -1.79 11.27 8.01
CA ILE A 47 -1.59 11.05 9.45
C ILE A 47 -1.02 9.67 9.79
N GLY A 48 -0.95 8.76 8.82
CA GLY A 48 -0.40 7.42 9.02
C GLY A 48 -0.85 6.42 7.97
N ALA A 49 -0.81 5.14 8.34
CA ALA A 49 -1.31 4.04 7.53
C ALA A 49 -1.82 2.89 8.41
N LEU A 50 -2.75 2.11 7.88
CA LEU A 50 -3.24 0.87 8.44
C LEU A 50 -2.70 -0.32 7.64
N GLY A 51 -2.28 -1.38 8.33
CA GLY A 51 -1.86 -2.64 7.74
C GLY A 51 -2.67 -3.81 8.31
N VAL A 52 -3.26 -4.61 7.44
CA VAL A 52 -3.97 -5.86 7.77
C VAL A 52 -3.25 -7.02 7.08
N SER A 53 -3.09 -8.12 7.80
CA SER A 53 -2.50 -9.36 7.28
C SER A 53 -3.13 -10.56 7.96
N GLY A 54 -3.60 -11.53 7.19
CA GLY A 54 -4.04 -12.82 7.72
C GLY A 54 -5.01 -13.60 6.82
N GLY A 55 -5.67 -12.94 5.88
CA GLY A 55 -6.53 -13.54 4.86
C GLY A 55 -5.89 -13.57 3.47
N THR A 56 -6.72 -13.61 2.43
CA THR A 56 -6.27 -13.28 1.07
C THR A 56 -6.02 -11.77 0.95
N PRO A 57 -5.20 -11.31 -0.01
CA PRO A 57 -4.97 -9.89 -0.25
C PRO A 57 -6.26 -9.07 -0.40
N GLU A 58 -7.29 -9.65 -1.03
CA GLU A 58 -8.61 -9.02 -1.22
C GLU A 58 -9.37 -8.90 0.10
N GLN A 59 -9.30 -9.93 0.96
CA GLN A 59 -9.89 -9.90 2.29
C GLN A 59 -9.19 -8.87 3.19
N ASP A 60 -7.86 -8.84 3.16
CA ASP A 60 -7.06 -7.91 3.94
C ASP A 60 -7.31 -6.46 3.48
N ALA A 61 -7.39 -6.22 2.17
CA ALA A 61 -7.76 -4.91 1.63
C ALA A 61 -9.19 -4.49 2.00
N ALA A 62 -10.16 -5.42 1.95
CA ALA A 62 -11.53 -5.15 2.34
C ALA A 62 -11.62 -4.77 3.83
N LEU A 63 -10.90 -5.49 4.70
CA LEU A 63 -10.87 -5.20 6.13
C LEU A 63 -10.17 -3.87 6.44
N ALA A 64 -9.07 -3.57 5.75
CA ALA A 64 -8.38 -2.28 5.90
C ALA A 64 -9.28 -1.11 5.52
N ARG A 65 -10.06 -1.22 4.42
CA ARG A 65 -11.04 -0.18 4.05
C ARG A 65 -12.18 -0.08 5.05
N ALA A 66 -12.71 -1.21 5.54
CA ALA A 66 -13.78 -1.21 6.51
C ALA A 66 -13.39 -0.59 7.87
N ALA A 67 -12.13 -0.76 8.29
CA ALA A 67 -11.63 -0.19 9.55
C ALA A 67 -11.30 1.31 9.46
N ALA A 68 -11.10 1.85 8.26
CA ALA A 68 -10.79 3.26 8.01
C ALA A 68 -12.01 4.10 7.58
N ALA A 69 -13.19 3.46 7.43
CA ALA A 69 -14.46 4.10 7.13
C ALA A 69 -15.11 4.68 8.40
#